data_AF-A0A8D0N0K1-F1
#
_entry.id   AF-A0A8D0N0K1-F1
#
_cell.length_a   1.000
_cell.length_b   1.000
_cell.length_c   1.000
_cell.angle_alpha   90.00
_cell.angle_beta   90.00
_cell.angle_gamma   90.00
#
_symmetry.space_group_name_H-M   'P 1'
#
loop_
_entity.id
_entity.type
_entity.pdbx_description
1 polymer ?
#
loop_
_entity_poly.entity_id
_entity_poly.type
_entity_poly.pdbx_seq_one_letter_code
_entity_poly.pdbx_strand_id
1 'polypeptide(L)'
;MLCVIFVSIGGNWKVSIITSDLPNAGTSSQVYIILYGRLRTSAPIYLYGTDGVRFQDGQEDVFTITVGDLGTLFKIRIGHTNSGLSPSWHCKEIRLWNVKSGRQFYIPVQRWLARDQEDGEICREFPVLNKGQPILPVTVYEVHVATGELWNAGTAANVYISVYGEKGDTGSRQLFRSKSSLNFLRGQTDTFSLEAVHLGGLYKIVIGHDGLGPGNGWFLDEVVIKDPTVNHEYTFFCHRWLDQGEDDGNIVRELYGRANSITSARHKLEVKRNETWAAESWKFVKGNTLQFYNRLTGGFVRLHPDGTVDAVGKKTDKYGLFDVIFNKGNICIFQSQELRHLSLALDDDGSVMGMAGGGTSTEMRVLYQPNRCALLESALVPGHAVIFDRHGKVTSESSAGYADLSKEFVVFVKGVFLHSAVVLLATSLCQALCLQPDGSCTGVGKLSEKSYWRVHKITSGICMFESMRNARMFLRIKDGRCDGIGTGDTDCHFKIKKNLENACISLESVKSPGLFVGLQPDGQAEPVVYTKNGNIFFYPQVIKFGRENPMGMSATPSQEEKILESESQQETPPGPESGLALLSSAAKNNSK
;
A
#
# COMPACT_ATOMS: atom_id res chain seq x y z
N MET A 1 -9.55 -12.32 -34.64
CA MET A 1 -8.51 -13.23 -35.16
C MET A 1 -9.07 -14.65 -35.09
N LEU A 2 -8.91 -15.42 -36.18
CA LEU A 2 -9.74 -16.57 -36.55
C LEU A 2 -9.94 -17.64 -35.46
N CYS A 3 -11.19 -18.06 -35.29
CA CYS A 3 -11.57 -19.25 -34.54
C CYS A 3 -11.15 -20.48 -35.36
N VAL A 4 -10.12 -21.18 -34.91
CA VAL A 4 -9.73 -22.48 -35.46
C VAL A 4 -10.70 -23.52 -34.91
N ILE A 5 -11.62 -23.98 -35.76
CA ILE A 5 -12.53 -25.09 -35.46
C ILE A 5 -11.70 -26.38 -35.46
N PHE A 6 -11.26 -26.81 -34.28
CA PHE A 6 -10.93 -28.21 -34.08
C PHE A 6 -12.25 -28.98 -33.97
N VAL A 7 -12.52 -29.86 -34.94
CA VAL A 7 -13.55 -30.90 -34.82
C VAL A 7 -13.11 -31.84 -33.70
N SER A 8 -13.55 -31.54 -32.48
CA SER A 8 -13.38 -32.41 -31.32
C SER A 8 -14.52 -33.43 -31.31
N ILE A 9 -14.19 -34.71 -31.17
CA ILE A 9 -15.14 -35.83 -31.02
C ILE A 9 -15.79 -35.74 -29.62
N GLY A 10 -16.58 -34.69 -29.38
CA GLY A 10 -17.19 -34.37 -28.07
C GLY A 10 -18.17 -35.45 -27.61
N GLY A 11 -18.18 -35.74 -26.30
CA GLY A 11 -19.18 -36.61 -25.68
C GLY A 11 -20.48 -35.83 -25.45
N ASN A 12 -21.62 -36.36 -25.91
CA ASN A 12 -22.92 -35.81 -25.55
C ASN A 12 -23.22 -36.19 -24.10
N TRP A 13 -23.50 -35.19 -23.26
CA TRP A 13 -23.99 -35.39 -21.90
C TRP A 13 -25.42 -34.89 -21.80
N LYS A 14 -26.25 -35.59 -21.02
CA LYS A 14 -27.52 -35.06 -20.55
C LYS A 14 -27.37 -34.58 -19.11
N VAL A 15 -27.85 -33.38 -18.84
CA VAL A 15 -27.89 -32.76 -17.51
C VAL A 15 -29.35 -32.57 -17.15
N SER A 16 -29.81 -33.21 -16.08
CA SER A 16 -31.12 -32.94 -15.48
C SER A 16 -30.90 -32.15 -14.19
N ILE A 17 -31.60 -31.02 -14.07
CA ILE A 17 -31.60 -30.16 -12.89
C ILE A 17 -33.01 -30.20 -12.32
N ILE A 18 -33.13 -30.55 -11.05
CA ILE A 18 -34.41 -30.60 -10.34
C ILE A 18 -34.44 -29.43 -9.38
N THR A 19 -35.37 -28.50 -9.59
CA THR A 19 -35.68 -27.43 -8.65
C THR A 19 -36.61 -27.98 -7.57
N SER A 20 -36.41 -27.57 -6.31
CA SER A 20 -37.26 -28.07 -5.22
C SER A 20 -38.70 -27.58 -5.34
N ASP A 21 -39.61 -28.30 -4.71
CA ASP A 21 -41.03 -27.99 -4.53
C ASP A 21 -41.30 -27.11 -3.29
N LEU A 22 -40.25 -26.52 -2.71
CA LEU A 22 -40.39 -25.52 -1.65
C LEU A 22 -41.03 -24.23 -2.22
N PRO A 23 -41.76 -23.46 -1.40
CA PRO A 23 -42.32 -22.18 -1.85
C PRO A 23 -41.24 -21.22 -2.33
N ASN A 24 -41.40 -20.67 -3.54
CA ASN A 24 -40.48 -19.72 -4.19
C ASN A 24 -39.08 -20.30 -4.43
N ALA A 25 -38.99 -21.60 -4.70
CA ALA A 25 -37.73 -22.27 -4.99
C ALA A 25 -37.17 -21.95 -6.39
N GLY A 26 -38.01 -21.49 -7.30
CA GLY A 26 -37.65 -21.24 -8.68
C GLY A 26 -36.90 -19.94 -8.90
N THR A 27 -36.18 -19.86 -10.03
CA THR A 27 -35.31 -18.71 -10.34
C THR A 27 -35.54 -18.15 -11.72
N SER A 28 -35.41 -16.83 -11.82
CA SER A 28 -35.31 -16.09 -13.08
C SER A 28 -33.86 -15.82 -13.50
N SER A 29 -32.88 -16.22 -12.69
CA SER A 29 -31.47 -16.00 -12.97
C SER A 29 -30.93 -17.01 -13.98
N GLN A 30 -29.94 -16.59 -14.77
CA GLN A 30 -29.27 -17.49 -15.70
C GLN A 30 -28.40 -18.50 -14.94
N VAL A 31 -28.78 -19.78 -14.97
CA VAL A 31 -28.06 -20.89 -14.34
C VAL A 31 -26.93 -21.38 -15.27
N TYR A 32 -25.80 -21.75 -14.67
CA TYR A 32 -24.67 -22.38 -15.35
C TYR A 32 -24.08 -23.51 -14.52
N ILE A 33 -23.36 -24.41 -15.20
CA ILE A 33 -22.53 -25.44 -14.57
C ILE A 33 -21.10 -25.43 -15.11
N ILE A 34 -20.18 -25.98 -14.32
CA ILE A 34 -18.81 -26.26 -14.73
C ILE A 34 -18.46 -27.68 -14.29
N LEU A 35 -17.92 -28.47 -15.23
CA LEU A 35 -17.53 -29.85 -15.00
C LEU A 35 -16.00 -29.94 -14.90
N TYR A 36 -15.52 -30.59 -13.83
CA TYR A 36 -14.10 -30.76 -13.52
C TYR A 36 -13.72 -32.23 -13.65
N GLY A 37 -12.89 -32.55 -14.64
CA GLY A 37 -12.35 -33.89 -14.81
C GLY A 37 -10.82 -33.91 -14.79
N ARG A 38 -10.25 -35.11 -14.64
CA ARG A 38 -8.79 -35.30 -14.49
C ARG A 38 -7.95 -34.72 -15.63
N LEU A 39 -8.51 -34.60 -16.84
CA LEU A 39 -7.77 -34.07 -17.99
C LEU A 39 -7.95 -32.57 -18.18
N ARG A 40 -9.16 -32.05 -17.90
CA ARG A 40 -9.48 -30.63 -18.07
C ARG A 40 -10.76 -30.25 -17.32
N THR A 41 -10.92 -28.94 -17.17
CA THR A 41 -12.17 -28.30 -16.73
C THR A 41 -12.93 -27.79 -17.96
N SER A 42 -14.27 -27.84 -17.94
CA SER A 42 -15.08 -27.19 -18.97
C SER A 42 -15.05 -25.66 -18.83
N ALA A 43 -15.37 -24.92 -19.88
CA ALA A 43 -15.82 -23.54 -19.72
C ALA A 43 -17.18 -23.51 -18.96
N PRO A 44 -17.63 -22.35 -18.45
CA PRO A 44 -19.00 -22.18 -17.99
C PRO A 44 -20.01 -22.58 -19.07
N ILE A 45 -20.90 -23.51 -18.72
CA ILE A 45 -21.97 -24.00 -19.60
C ILE A 45 -23.27 -23.42 -19.08
N TYR A 46 -23.73 -22.35 -19.73
CA TYR A 46 -25.00 -21.74 -19.44
C TYR A 46 -26.15 -22.63 -19.92
N LEU A 47 -27.07 -22.92 -19.00
CA LEU A 47 -28.20 -23.81 -19.24
C LEU A 47 -29.35 -22.99 -19.84
N TYR A 48 -29.24 -22.69 -21.14
CA TYR A 48 -30.25 -21.94 -21.89
C TYR A 48 -31.46 -22.78 -22.24
N GLY A 49 -32.57 -22.08 -22.51
CA GLY A 49 -33.76 -22.69 -23.08
C GLY A 49 -34.12 -22.28 -24.48
N THR A 50 -34.64 -23.25 -25.22
CA THR A 50 -35.26 -23.06 -26.52
C THR A 50 -36.74 -22.74 -26.38
N ASP A 51 -37.42 -23.25 -25.34
CA ASP A 51 -38.86 -23.09 -25.11
C ASP A 51 -39.22 -23.11 -23.60
N GLY A 52 -40.14 -22.23 -23.19
CA GLY A 52 -40.77 -22.20 -21.85
C GLY A 52 -39.99 -21.51 -20.72
N VAL A 53 -40.69 -21.25 -19.60
CA VAL A 53 -40.08 -20.80 -18.34
C VAL A 53 -39.39 -22.01 -17.66
N ARG A 54 -38.14 -21.84 -17.25
CA ARG A 54 -37.26 -22.88 -16.70
C ARG A 54 -37.11 -22.73 -15.20
N PHE A 55 -36.61 -23.78 -14.54
CA PHE A 55 -36.23 -23.77 -13.13
C PHE A 55 -37.36 -23.27 -12.21
N GLN A 56 -38.60 -23.66 -12.51
CA GLN A 56 -39.76 -23.37 -11.67
C GLN A 56 -39.84 -24.32 -10.48
N ASP A 57 -40.60 -23.95 -9.46
CA ASP A 57 -40.86 -24.77 -8.27
C ASP A 57 -41.29 -26.19 -8.68
N GLY A 58 -40.56 -27.20 -8.20
CA GLY A 58 -40.80 -28.61 -8.47
C GLY A 58 -40.46 -29.10 -9.89
N GLN A 59 -39.93 -28.25 -10.76
CA GLN A 59 -39.65 -28.58 -12.16
C GLN A 59 -38.33 -29.38 -12.32
N GLU A 60 -38.36 -30.37 -13.22
CA GLU A 60 -37.16 -31.01 -13.78
C GLU A 60 -36.87 -30.45 -15.17
N ASP A 61 -35.68 -29.87 -15.33
CA ASP A 61 -35.22 -29.32 -16.60
C ASP A 61 -34.04 -30.14 -17.15
N VAL A 62 -34.17 -30.61 -18.40
CA VAL A 62 -33.18 -31.48 -19.04
C VAL A 62 -32.50 -30.79 -20.21
N PHE A 63 -31.16 -30.80 -20.18
CA PHE A 63 -30.29 -30.15 -21.16
C PHE A 63 -29.38 -31.18 -21.81
N THR A 64 -29.12 -31.02 -23.12
CA THR A 64 -28.04 -31.74 -23.80
C THR A 64 -26.86 -30.80 -23.97
N ILE A 65 -25.72 -31.17 -23.41
CA ILE A 65 -24.49 -30.38 -23.47
C ILE A 65 -23.41 -31.17 -24.20
N THR A 66 -22.54 -30.44 -24.89
CA THR A 66 -21.35 -31.01 -25.52
C THR A 66 -20.13 -30.50 -24.79
N VAL A 67 -19.32 -31.41 -24.27
CA VAL A 67 -18.03 -31.10 -23.66
C VAL A 67 -16.94 -31.94 -24.31
N GLY A 68 -15.72 -31.39 -24.35
CA GLY A 68 -14.54 -32.15 -24.74
C GLY A 68 -14.25 -33.30 -23.76
N ASP A 69 -13.21 -34.08 -24.03
CA ASP A 69 -12.81 -35.14 -23.11
C ASP A 69 -12.30 -34.57 -21.78
N LEU A 70 -13.12 -34.73 -20.73
CA LEU A 70 -12.81 -34.31 -19.37
C LEU A 70 -11.98 -35.37 -18.61
N GLY A 71 -11.89 -36.60 -19.12
CA GLY A 71 -11.44 -37.75 -18.36
C GLY A 71 -12.40 -38.11 -17.22
N THR A 72 -11.88 -38.64 -16.11
CA THR A 72 -12.70 -38.96 -14.93
C THR A 72 -13.18 -37.69 -14.24
N LEU A 73 -14.50 -37.44 -14.31
CA LEU A 73 -15.17 -36.33 -13.64
C LEU A 73 -15.05 -36.49 -12.12
N PHE A 74 -14.61 -35.47 -11.39
CA PHE A 74 -14.45 -35.55 -9.93
C PHE A 74 -15.13 -34.41 -9.16
N LYS A 75 -15.52 -33.33 -9.86
CA LYS A 75 -16.19 -32.17 -9.27
C LYS A 75 -17.16 -31.54 -10.25
N ILE A 76 -18.26 -31.00 -9.74
CA ILE A 76 -19.17 -30.13 -10.46
C ILE A 76 -19.33 -28.82 -9.68
N ARG A 77 -19.36 -27.70 -10.39
CA ARG A 77 -19.84 -26.42 -9.87
C ARG A 77 -21.17 -26.10 -10.51
N ILE A 78 -22.10 -25.58 -9.71
CA ILE A 78 -23.35 -25.00 -10.19
C ILE A 78 -23.51 -23.59 -9.60
N GLY A 79 -24.03 -22.67 -10.39
CA GLY A 79 -24.30 -21.32 -9.92
C GLY A 79 -25.22 -20.55 -10.88
N HIS A 80 -25.50 -19.30 -10.53
CA HIS A 80 -26.30 -18.41 -11.37
C HIS A 80 -25.76 -16.98 -11.34
N THR A 81 -26.18 -16.17 -12.32
CA THR A 81 -25.73 -14.78 -12.51
C THR A 81 -26.31 -13.76 -11.51
N ASN A 82 -27.13 -14.20 -10.56
CA ASN A 82 -27.93 -13.36 -9.67
C ASN A 82 -28.73 -12.26 -10.40
N SER A 83 -29.17 -12.53 -11.62
CA SER A 83 -29.93 -11.59 -12.47
C SER A 83 -31.42 -11.91 -12.45
N GLY A 84 -32.24 -11.01 -13.00
CA GLY A 84 -33.70 -11.20 -13.06
C GLY A 84 -34.43 -10.61 -11.84
N LEU A 85 -35.75 -10.74 -11.83
CA LEU A 85 -36.62 -10.17 -10.78
C LEU A 85 -36.67 -11.02 -9.51
N SER A 86 -36.42 -12.32 -9.64
CA SER A 86 -36.42 -13.30 -8.56
C SER A 86 -35.22 -14.23 -8.75
N PRO A 87 -34.01 -13.80 -8.33
CA PRO A 87 -32.78 -14.55 -8.59
C PRO A 87 -32.57 -15.72 -7.62
N SER A 88 -33.21 -15.69 -6.45
CA SER A 88 -33.12 -16.75 -5.43
C SER A 88 -33.53 -18.10 -6.02
N TRP A 89 -32.82 -19.17 -5.65
CA TRP A 89 -33.06 -20.49 -6.20
C TRP A 89 -32.83 -21.57 -5.16
N HIS A 90 -33.67 -22.59 -5.09
CA HIS A 90 -33.38 -23.80 -4.33
C HIS A 90 -33.25 -25.00 -5.26
N CYS A 91 -32.02 -25.49 -5.40
CA CYS A 91 -31.72 -26.66 -6.22
C CYS A 91 -31.83 -27.94 -5.38
N LYS A 92 -32.62 -28.91 -5.83
CA LYS A 92 -32.82 -30.20 -5.17
C LYS A 92 -31.71 -31.17 -5.52
N GLU A 93 -31.49 -31.39 -6.81
CA GLU A 93 -30.62 -32.46 -7.30
C GLU A 93 -30.13 -32.17 -8.73
N ILE A 94 -28.91 -32.62 -9.01
CA ILE A 94 -28.33 -32.64 -10.36
C ILE A 94 -28.10 -34.10 -10.78
N ARG A 95 -28.54 -34.45 -11.98
CA ARG A 95 -28.27 -35.75 -12.62
C ARG A 95 -27.45 -35.55 -13.88
N LEU A 96 -26.27 -36.17 -13.93
CA LEU A 96 -25.42 -36.16 -15.12
C LEU A 96 -25.44 -37.54 -15.77
N TRP A 97 -25.68 -37.59 -17.08
CA TRP A 97 -25.59 -38.82 -17.86
C TRP A 97 -24.66 -38.64 -19.04
N ASN A 98 -23.54 -39.36 -19.01
CA ASN A 98 -22.64 -39.44 -20.16
C ASN A 98 -23.20 -40.47 -21.15
N VAL A 99 -23.74 -39.98 -22.27
CA VAL A 99 -24.46 -40.82 -23.25
C VAL A 99 -23.52 -41.85 -23.90
N LYS A 100 -22.23 -41.53 -24.08
CA LYS A 100 -21.26 -42.43 -24.70
C LYS A 100 -20.84 -43.58 -23.78
N SER A 101 -20.55 -43.29 -22.51
CA SER A 101 -20.08 -44.29 -21.54
C SER A 101 -21.20 -44.98 -20.77
N GLY A 102 -22.42 -44.47 -20.86
CA GLY A 102 -23.58 -44.94 -20.07
C GLY A 102 -23.52 -44.56 -18.58
N ARG A 103 -22.46 -43.88 -18.12
CA ARG A 103 -22.30 -43.53 -16.70
C ARG A 103 -23.29 -42.45 -16.27
N GLN A 104 -23.90 -42.65 -15.12
CA GLN A 104 -24.81 -41.72 -14.47
C GLN A 104 -24.25 -41.28 -13.12
N PHE A 105 -24.38 -39.99 -12.82
CA PHE A 105 -23.96 -39.38 -11.57
C PHE A 105 -25.14 -38.66 -10.95
N TYR A 106 -25.30 -38.85 -9.65
CA TYR A 106 -26.37 -38.27 -8.84
C TYR A 106 -25.72 -37.38 -7.79
N ILE A 107 -26.05 -36.08 -7.83
CA ILE A 107 -25.50 -35.09 -6.92
C ILE A 107 -26.68 -34.46 -6.16
N PRO A 108 -26.96 -34.89 -4.92
CA PRO A 108 -27.95 -34.23 -4.09
C PRO A 108 -27.44 -32.83 -3.72
N VAL A 109 -28.20 -31.79 -4.09
CA VAL A 109 -27.84 -30.40 -3.80
C VAL A 109 -28.53 -29.96 -2.51
N GLN A 110 -29.86 -29.95 -2.50
CA GLN A 110 -30.71 -29.61 -1.35
C GLN A 110 -30.30 -28.33 -0.61
N ARG A 111 -30.04 -27.26 -1.36
CA ARG A 111 -29.58 -25.98 -0.82
C ARG A 111 -30.15 -24.80 -1.58
N TRP A 112 -30.30 -23.69 -0.86
CA TRP A 112 -30.49 -22.38 -1.48
C TRP A 112 -29.19 -21.90 -2.16
N LEU A 113 -29.33 -21.39 -3.37
CA LEU A 113 -28.38 -20.57 -4.10
C LEU A 113 -29.03 -19.18 -4.23
N ALA A 114 -28.84 -18.33 -3.23
CA ALA A 114 -29.55 -17.07 -3.11
C ALA A 114 -28.83 -16.14 -2.13
N ARG A 115 -28.79 -14.83 -2.41
CA ARG A 115 -28.12 -13.84 -1.53
C ARG A 115 -28.85 -13.61 -0.20
N ASP A 116 -30.16 -13.78 -0.21
CA ASP A 116 -31.09 -13.47 0.88
C ASP A 116 -31.50 -14.70 1.70
N GLN A 117 -31.10 -15.91 1.30
CA GLN A 117 -31.40 -17.17 2.01
C GLN A 117 -30.11 -17.86 2.48
N GLU A 118 -30.24 -18.78 3.45
CA GLU A 118 -29.15 -19.58 4.02
C GLU A 118 -27.84 -18.79 4.25
N ASP A 119 -26.73 -19.23 3.63
CA ASP A 119 -25.39 -18.66 3.73
C ASP A 119 -25.15 -17.50 2.74
N GLY A 120 -26.12 -17.21 1.86
CA GLY A 120 -26.03 -16.13 0.89
C GLY A 120 -25.22 -16.49 -0.37
N GLU A 121 -24.77 -17.73 -0.53
CA GLU A 121 -23.99 -18.16 -1.70
C GLU A 121 -24.90 -18.38 -2.91
N ILE A 122 -24.45 -17.95 -4.10
CA ILE A 122 -25.16 -18.13 -5.39
C ILE A 122 -24.47 -19.16 -6.29
N CYS A 123 -23.44 -19.80 -5.76
CA CYS A 123 -22.60 -20.77 -6.45
C CYS A 123 -22.18 -21.85 -5.45
N ARG A 124 -22.16 -23.12 -5.85
CA ARG A 124 -21.79 -24.24 -4.98
C ARG A 124 -20.99 -25.29 -5.75
N GLU A 125 -20.16 -26.03 -5.02
CA GLU A 125 -19.34 -27.10 -5.58
C GLU A 125 -19.64 -28.42 -4.89
N PHE A 126 -19.72 -29.48 -5.67
CA PHE A 126 -20.02 -30.81 -5.17
C PHE A 126 -19.03 -31.82 -5.76
N PRO A 127 -18.53 -32.76 -4.94
CA PRO A 127 -17.68 -33.82 -5.44
C PRO A 127 -18.52 -34.82 -6.22
N VAL A 128 -17.94 -35.40 -7.27
CA VAL A 128 -18.59 -36.41 -8.10
C VAL A 128 -18.08 -37.79 -7.71
N LEU A 129 -18.99 -38.64 -7.22
CA LEU A 129 -18.66 -40.00 -6.82
C LEU A 129 -18.34 -40.88 -8.04
N ASN A 130 -17.16 -41.48 -8.04
CA ASN A 130 -16.79 -42.55 -8.96
C ASN A 130 -16.45 -43.81 -8.17
N LYS A 131 -16.96 -44.96 -8.62
CA LYS A 131 -16.67 -46.25 -8.00
C LYS A 131 -15.14 -46.48 -7.93
N GLY A 132 -14.63 -46.73 -6.73
CA GLY A 132 -13.23 -47.04 -6.47
C GLY A 132 -12.25 -45.85 -6.52
N GLN A 133 -12.74 -44.60 -6.51
CA GLN A 133 -11.89 -43.40 -6.41
C GLN A 133 -12.14 -42.66 -5.11
N PRO A 134 -11.11 -42.07 -4.47
CA PRO A 134 -11.29 -41.22 -3.30
C PRO A 134 -12.11 -39.98 -3.68
N ILE A 135 -13.07 -39.66 -2.83
CA ILE A 135 -13.95 -38.49 -2.98
C ILE A 135 -13.21 -37.30 -2.35
N LEU A 136 -13.16 -36.17 -3.07
CA LEU A 136 -12.65 -34.94 -2.49
C LEU A 136 -13.66 -34.41 -1.46
N PRO A 137 -13.26 -34.13 -0.21
CA PRO A 137 -14.18 -33.57 0.77
C PRO A 137 -14.60 -32.16 0.36
N VAL A 138 -15.79 -31.75 0.81
CA VAL A 138 -16.19 -30.34 0.81
C VAL A 138 -15.56 -29.71 2.04
N THR A 139 -14.84 -28.60 1.84
CA THR A 139 -14.04 -27.92 2.85
C THR A 139 -14.46 -26.45 2.92
N VAL A 140 -14.54 -25.93 4.14
CA VAL A 140 -14.72 -24.50 4.39
C VAL A 140 -13.36 -23.88 4.71
N TYR A 141 -12.80 -23.18 3.73
CA TYR A 141 -11.57 -22.42 3.88
C TYR A 141 -11.84 -21.14 4.69
N GLU A 142 -10.98 -20.82 5.67
CA GLU A 142 -11.03 -19.53 6.37
C GLU A 142 -10.15 -18.54 5.62
N VAL A 143 -10.76 -17.49 5.06
CA VAL A 143 -10.09 -16.46 4.26
C VAL A 143 -9.96 -15.20 5.10
N HIS A 144 -8.74 -14.85 5.49
CA HIS A 144 -8.41 -13.59 6.13
C HIS A 144 -7.94 -12.59 5.08
N VAL A 145 -8.59 -11.43 5.04
CA VAL A 145 -8.25 -10.35 4.12
C VAL A 145 -7.81 -9.15 4.93
N ALA A 146 -6.54 -8.77 4.83
CA ALA A 146 -5.97 -7.63 5.55
C ALA A 146 -5.96 -6.38 4.65
N THR A 147 -6.77 -5.39 5.00
CA THR A 147 -6.74 -4.06 4.39
C THR A 147 -5.61 -3.25 5.01
N GLY A 148 -4.83 -2.55 4.21
CA GLY A 148 -3.65 -1.85 4.72
C GLY A 148 -3.96 -0.60 5.54
N GLU A 149 -2.90 -0.02 6.11
CA GLU A 149 -2.94 1.10 7.06
C GLU A 149 -2.82 2.49 6.40
N LEU A 150 -2.74 2.55 5.06
CA LEU A 150 -2.70 3.81 4.33
C LEU A 150 -3.99 4.61 4.56
N TRP A 151 -3.90 5.94 4.53
CA TRP A 151 -5.10 6.78 4.61
C TRP A 151 -6.00 6.50 3.41
N ASN A 152 -7.31 6.41 3.64
CA ASN A 152 -8.29 6.01 2.62
C ASN A 152 -8.05 4.61 2.02
N ALA A 153 -7.40 3.69 2.73
CA ALA A 153 -7.14 2.32 2.25
C ALA A 153 -8.38 1.43 2.16
N GLY A 154 -9.44 1.75 2.91
CA GLY A 154 -10.63 0.91 2.99
C GLY A 154 -11.58 1.06 1.80
N THR A 155 -12.48 0.11 1.63
CA THR A 155 -13.46 0.14 0.53
C THR A 155 -14.85 -0.29 0.96
N ALA A 156 -15.86 0.30 0.33
CA ALA A 156 -17.25 -0.13 0.42
C ALA A 156 -17.71 -0.93 -0.82
N ALA A 157 -16.82 -1.13 -1.80
CA ALA A 157 -17.11 -1.88 -3.01
C ALA A 157 -17.28 -3.38 -2.73
N ASN A 158 -17.97 -4.09 -3.63
CA ASN A 158 -18.16 -5.52 -3.47
C ASN A 158 -16.88 -6.28 -3.84
N VAL A 159 -16.17 -6.77 -2.83
CA VAL A 159 -14.96 -7.58 -3.01
C VAL A 159 -15.33 -9.02 -3.37
N TYR A 160 -14.56 -9.61 -4.29
CA TYR A 160 -14.66 -11.01 -4.70
C TYR A 160 -13.28 -11.65 -4.80
N ILE A 161 -13.23 -12.98 -4.64
CA ILE A 161 -12.02 -13.79 -4.71
C ILE A 161 -12.26 -15.07 -5.52
N SER A 162 -11.25 -15.53 -6.26
CA SER A 162 -11.16 -16.87 -6.82
C SER A 162 -9.88 -17.53 -6.32
N VAL A 163 -10.00 -18.73 -5.74
CA VAL A 163 -8.87 -19.49 -5.21
C VAL A 163 -8.56 -20.64 -6.16
N TYR A 164 -7.28 -20.87 -6.43
CA TYR A 164 -6.78 -21.92 -7.32
C TYR A 164 -5.84 -22.86 -6.56
N GLY A 165 -6.07 -24.15 -6.74
CA GLY A 165 -5.21 -25.22 -6.25
C GLY A 165 -5.07 -26.36 -7.26
N GLU A 166 -4.30 -27.38 -6.89
CA GLU A 166 -3.99 -28.56 -7.72
C GLU A 166 -5.22 -29.32 -8.23
N LYS A 167 -6.37 -29.21 -7.55
CA LYS A 167 -7.65 -29.88 -7.88
C LYS A 167 -8.69 -28.93 -8.48
N GLY A 168 -8.25 -27.79 -9.01
CA GLY A 168 -9.10 -26.82 -9.71
C GLY A 168 -9.20 -25.49 -8.99
N ASP A 169 -10.26 -24.74 -9.27
CA ASP A 169 -10.51 -23.41 -8.72
C ASP A 169 -11.85 -23.35 -7.95
N THR A 170 -12.13 -22.21 -7.30
CA THR A 170 -13.42 -21.91 -6.64
C THR A 170 -14.38 -21.09 -7.49
N GLY A 171 -13.89 -20.51 -8.59
CA GLY A 171 -14.58 -19.46 -9.32
C GLY A 171 -14.67 -18.20 -8.49
N SER A 172 -15.34 -17.18 -9.03
CA SER A 172 -15.56 -15.93 -8.29
C SER A 172 -16.53 -16.14 -7.13
N ARG A 173 -16.06 -15.80 -5.93
CA ARG A 173 -16.79 -15.85 -4.65
C ARG A 173 -16.83 -14.45 -4.07
N GLN A 174 -18.03 -13.93 -3.82
CA GLN A 174 -18.16 -12.61 -3.21
C GLN A 174 -17.84 -12.72 -1.71
N LEU A 175 -17.10 -11.76 -1.18
CA LEU A 175 -16.74 -11.67 0.23
C LEU A 175 -17.66 -10.65 0.92
N PHE A 176 -18.89 -11.06 1.25
CA PHE A 176 -19.95 -10.14 1.70
C PHE A 176 -20.38 -10.36 3.17
N ARG A 177 -20.26 -11.58 3.72
CA ARG A 177 -20.54 -11.87 5.14
C ARG A 177 -19.25 -12.23 5.87
N SER A 178 -18.70 -11.27 6.60
CA SER A 178 -17.58 -11.53 7.52
C SER A 178 -18.08 -11.66 8.96
N LYS A 179 -17.17 -11.94 9.90
CA LYS A 179 -17.44 -11.88 11.35
C LYS A 179 -17.63 -10.44 11.86
N SER A 180 -17.29 -9.42 11.07
CA SER A 180 -17.36 -7.99 11.37
C SER A 180 -18.65 -7.36 10.81
N SER A 181 -19.11 -6.24 11.38
CA SER A 181 -20.31 -5.51 10.90
C SER A 181 -20.06 -4.67 9.64
N LEU A 182 -18.84 -4.17 9.48
CA LEU A 182 -18.34 -3.48 8.30
C LEU A 182 -17.06 -4.18 7.85
N ASN A 183 -16.93 -4.39 6.55
CA ASN A 183 -15.79 -5.09 5.95
C ASN A 183 -14.83 -4.09 5.33
N PHE A 184 -13.57 -4.51 5.23
CA PHE A 184 -12.50 -3.85 4.48
C PHE A 184 -12.23 -2.40 4.92
N LEU A 185 -12.36 -2.09 6.21
CA LEU A 185 -11.91 -0.80 6.72
C LEU A 185 -10.39 -0.76 6.77
N ARG A 186 -9.83 0.46 6.71
CA ARG A 186 -8.40 0.71 6.87
C ARG A 186 -7.85 0.00 8.12
N GLY A 187 -6.77 -0.77 7.94
CA GLY A 187 -6.10 -1.50 9.02
C GLY A 187 -6.85 -2.74 9.54
N GLN A 188 -8.04 -3.02 9.01
CA GLN A 188 -8.86 -4.14 9.43
C GLN A 188 -8.44 -5.44 8.73
N THR A 189 -8.45 -6.53 9.48
CA THR A 189 -8.42 -7.88 8.91
C THR A 189 -9.78 -8.53 9.07
N ASP A 190 -10.43 -8.81 7.95
CA ASP A 190 -11.75 -9.45 7.93
C ASP A 190 -11.62 -10.93 7.62
N THR A 191 -12.49 -11.73 8.25
CA THR A 191 -12.48 -13.19 8.13
C THR A 191 -13.77 -13.66 7.47
N PHE A 192 -13.63 -14.43 6.39
CA PHE A 192 -14.71 -14.99 5.59
C PHE A 192 -14.62 -16.50 5.53
N SER A 193 -15.76 -17.16 5.37
CA SER A 193 -15.84 -18.60 5.13
C SER A 193 -16.06 -18.86 3.64
N LEU A 194 -15.24 -19.70 3.02
CA LEU A 194 -15.36 -20.08 1.62
C LEU A 194 -15.51 -21.59 1.51
N GLU A 195 -16.72 -22.07 1.21
CA GLU A 195 -17.00 -23.48 0.97
C GLU A 195 -16.65 -23.87 -0.47
N ALA A 196 -15.81 -24.89 -0.63
CA ALA A 196 -15.46 -25.47 -1.92
C ALA A 196 -15.10 -26.94 -1.79
N VAL A 197 -15.16 -27.68 -2.91
CA VAL A 197 -14.55 -29.03 -2.94
C VAL A 197 -13.04 -28.86 -2.85
N HIS A 198 -12.40 -29.62 -1.96
CA HIS A 198 -11.00 -29.48 -1.59
C HIS A 198 -10.06 -29.33 -2.81
N LEU A 199 -9.28 -28.24 -2.81
CA LEU A 199 -8.50 -27.79 -3.95
C LEU A 199 -7.08 -28.39 -4.00
N GLY A 200 -6.66 -29.15 -3.00
CA GLY A 200 -5.25 -29.57 -2.89
C GLY A 200 -4.35 -28.41 -2.46
N GLY A 201 -3.06 -28.47 -2.82
CA GLY A 201 -2.14 -27.36 -2.56
C GLY A 201 -2.61 -26.07 -3.26
N LEU A 202 -2.84 -25.00 -2.50
CA LEU A 202 -3.22 -23.69 -3.05
C LEU A 202 -1.98 -22.97 -3.59
N TYR A 203 -2.08 -22.41 -4.79
CA TYR A 203 -0.94 -21.74 -5.42
C TYR A 203 -1.27 -20.35 -5.98
N LYS A 204 -2.55 -20.00 -6.15
CA LYS A 204 -2.94 -18.71 -6.75
C LYS A 204 -4.30 -18.25 -6.23
N ILE A 205 -4.45 -16.92 -6.10
CA ILE A 205 -5.74 -16.28 -5.97
C ILE A 205 -5.90 -15.16 -7.00
N VAL A 206 -7.14 -14.87 -7.36
CA VAL A 206 -7.54 -13.66 -8.08
C VAL A 206 -8.51 -12.92 -7.19
N ILE A 207 -8.16 -11.72 -6.72
CA ILE A 207 -8.99 -10.92 -5.81
C ILE A 207 -9.22 -9.53 -6.42
N GLY A 208 -10.43 -9.01 -6.30
CA GLY A 208 -10.80 -7.73 -6.88
C GLY A 208 -12.10 -7.19 -6.32
N HIS A 209 -12.53 -6.03 -6.81
CA HIS A 209 -13.83 -5.45 -6.50
C HIS A 209 -14.56 -4.98 -7.77
N ASP A 210 -15.82 -4.61 -7.64
CA ASP A 210 -16.69 -4.20 -8.75
C ASP A 210 -16.50 -2.75 -9.22
N GLY A 211 -15.68 -1.97 -8.53
CA GLY A 211 -15.42 -0.57 -8.84
C GLY A 211 -16.61 0.37 -8.61
N LEU A 212 -17.66 -0.06 -7.88
CA LEU A 212 -18.87 0.73 -7.66
C LEU A 212 -18.82 1.54 -6.35
N GLY A 213 -19.22 2.82 -6.44
CA GLY A 213 -19.22 3.80 -5.33
C GLY A 213 -18.25 4.99 -5.55
N PRO A 214 -18.31 6.06 -4.76
CA PRO A 214 -17.28 7.11 -4.79
C PRO A 214 -16.03 6.67 -4.03
N GLY A 215 -14.83 6.81 -4.64
CA GLY A 215 -13.56 6.60 -3.94
C GLY A 215 -13.23 5.15 -3.58
N ASN A 216 -13.68 4.17 -4.39
CA ASN A 216 -13.59 2.73 -4.07
C ASN A 216 -12.19 2.12 -4.11
N GLY A 217 -11.15 2.95 -4.19
CA GLY A 217 -9.79 2.49 -4.09
C GLY A 217 -9.61 1.65 -2.85
N TRP A 218 -8.99 0.49 -3.02
CA TRP A 218 -8.76 -0.42 -1.91
C TRP A 218 -7.29 -0.78 -1.84
N PHE A 219 -6.64 -0.47 -0.72
CA PHE A 219 -5.27 -0.92 -0.53
C PHE A 219 -5.28 -2.28 0.20
N LEU A 220 -5.01 -3.34 -0.54
CA LEU A 220 -4.91 -4.70 -0.01
C LEU A 220 -3.47 -4.96 0.46
N ASP A 221 -3.29 -5.34 1.74
CA ASP A 221 -1.99 -5.73 2.28
C ASP A 221 -1.68 -7.18 1.90
N GLU A 222 -2.51 -8.11 2.37
CA GLU A 222 -2.36 -9.54 2.12
C GLU A 222 -3.68 -10.31 2.28
N VAL A 223 -3.70 -11.53 1.74
CA VAL A 223 -4.74 -12.53 2.00
C VAL A 223 -4.09 -13.78 2.58
N VAL A 224 -4.64 -14.30 3.67
CA VAL A 224 -4.23 -15.58 4.27
C VAL A 224 -5.39 -16.55 4.19
N ILE A 225 -5.18 -17.70 3.56
CA ILE A 225 -6.19 -18.76 3.46
C ILE A 225 -5.75 -19.94 4.32
N LYS A 226 -6.59 -20.32 5.29
CA LYS A 226 -6.37 -21.49 6.12
C LYS A 226 -7.16 -22.67 5.59
N ASP A 227 -6.45 -23.77 5.36
CA ASP A 227 -7.06 -25.06 5.05
C ASP A 227 -7.16 -25.90 6.34
N PRO A 228 -8.38 -26.11 6.88
CA PRO A 228 -8.56 -26.84 8.13
C PRO A 228 -8.30 -28.35 7.98
N THR A 229 -8.27 -28.90 6.76
CA THR A 229 -8.07 -30.34 6.55
C THR A 229 -6.62 -30.77 6.75
N VAL A 230 -5.68 -29.87 6.44
CA VAL A 230 -4.23 -30.09 6.56
C VAL A 230 -3.59 -29.15 7.59
N ASN A 231 -4.38 -28.29 8.24
CA ASN A 231 -3.94 -27.24 9.16
C ASN A 231 -2.77 -26.40 8.59
N HIS A 232 -2.92 -26.01 7.31
CA HIS A 232 -1.91 -25.25 6.57
C HIS A 232 -2.43 -23.86 6.22
N GLU A 233 -1.54 -22.87 6.24
CA GLU A 233 -1.85 -21.48 5.90
C GLU A 233 -1.11 -21.07 4.63
N TYR A 234 -1.85 -20.48 3.70
CA TYR A 234 -1.32 -19.96 2.44
C TYR A 234 -1.39 -18.44 2.46
N THR A 235 -0.24 -17.76 2.39
CA THR A 235 -0.16 -16.29 2.36
C THR A 235 0.03 -15.78 0.92
N PHE A 236 -0.78 -14.79 0.55
CA PHE A 236 -0.75 -14.09 -0.72
C PHE A 236 -0.56 -12.59 -0.47
N PHE A 237 0.66 -12.09 -0.69
CA PHE A 237 0.98 -10.67 -0.52
C PHE A 237 0.49 -9.84 -1.70
N CYS A 238 -0.08 -8.67 -1.41
CA CYS A 238 -0.50 -7.71 -2.43
C CYS A 238 0.29 -6.40 -2.31
N HIS A 239 0.17 -5.70 -1.18
CA HIS A 239 0.77 -4.38 -0.90
C HIS A 239 0.54 -3.34 -2.02
N ARG A 240 -0.65 -3.34 -2.63
CA ARG A 240 -0.95 -2.50 -3.79
C ARG A 240 -2.37 -1.95 -3.72
N TRP A 241 -2.57 -0.80 -4.38
CA TRP A 241 -3.90 -0.25 -4.59
C TRP A 241 -4.65 -1.06 -5.64
N LEU A 242 -5.90 -1.40 -5.36
CA LEU A 242 -6.89 -1.85 -6.33
C LEU A 242 -7.77 -0.64 -6.59
N ASP A 243 -7.39 0.18 -7.57
CA ASP A 243 -8.03 1.46 -7.87
C ASP A 243 -7.70 1.84 -9.33
N GLN A 244 -8.63 2.48 -10.03
CA GLN A 244 -8.43 3.01 -11.38
C GLN A 244 -7.58 4.30 -11.42
N GLY A 245 -7.52 5.06 -10.33
CA GLY A 245 -6.76 6.32 -10.20
C GLY A 245 -5.41 6.21 -9.49
N GLU A 246 -5.16 5.08 -8.81
CA GLU A 246 -3.93 4.82 -8.06
C GLU A 246 -3.11 3.68 -8.66
N ASP A 247 -1.83 3.64 -8.29
CA ASP A 247 -0.88 2.59 -8.71
C ASP A 247 -0.89 2.33 -10.22
N ASP A 248 -1.33 1.16 -10.68
CA ASP A 248 -1.37 0.75 -12.09
C ASP A 248 -2.77 0.78 -12.73
N GLY A 249 -3.77 1.34 -12.03
CA GLY A 249 -5.13 1.47 -12.52
C GLY A 249 -5.97 0.18 -12.48
N ASN A 250 -5.42 -0.93 -11.98
CA ASN A 250 -6.13 -2.21 -11.94
C ASN A 250 -6.91 -2.37 -10.62
N ILE A 251 -8.15 -2.83 -10.72
CA ILE A 251 -9.03 -3.16 -9.58
C ILE A 251 -9.06 -4.67 -9.25
N VAL A 252 -8.19 -5.44 -9.89
CA VAL A 252 -8.07 -6.91 -9.74
C VAL A 252 -6.60 -7.29 -9.65
N ARG A 253 -6.28 -8.23 -8.78
CA ARG A 253 -4.92 -8.76 -8.55
C ARG A 253 -4.89 -10.27 -8.67
N GLU A 254 -3.96 -10.75 -9.50
CA GLU A 254 -3.56 -12.15 -9.50
C GLU A 254 -2.34 -12.30 -8.58
N LEU A 255 -2.48 -13.08 -7.52
CA LEU A 255 -1.47 -13.25 -6.48
C LEU A 255 -1.10 -14.73 -6.35
N TYR A 256 0.19 -15.00 -6.15
CA TYR A 256 0.72 -16.37 -6.08
C TYR A 256 1.16 -16.72 -4.67
N GLY A 257 0.76 -17.91 -4.22
CA GLY A 257 1.01 -18.38 -2.86
C GLY A 257 2.48 -18.74 -2.68
N ARG A 258 3.06 -18.40 -1.53
CA ARG A 258 4.38 -18.87 -1.13
C ARG A 258 4.23 -19.89 -0.01
N ALA A 259 4.85 -21.06 -0.18
CA ALA A 259 4.91 -22.06 0.87
C ALA A 259 5.82 -21.58 2.02
N ASN A 260 5.36 -21.80 3.25
CA ASN A 260 6.04 -21.61 4.55
C ASN A 260 5.97 -20.22 5.20
N SER A 261 5.41 -20.18 6.41
CA SER A 261 5.23 -18.99 7.26
C SER A 261 6.53 -18.29 7.67
N ILE A 262 7.65 -19.02 7.83
CA ILE A 262 8.95 -18.45 8.23
C ILE A 262 9.59 -17.65 7.08
N THR A 263 9.57 -18.20 5.87
CA THR A 263 10.05 -17.52 4.65
C THR A 263 9.17 -16.31 4.34
N SER A 264 7.86 -16.44 4.58
CA SER A 264 6.86 -15.38 4.44
C SER A 264 7.15 -14.18 5.35
N ALA A 265 7.40 -14.40 6.65
CA ALA A 265 7.68 -13.33 7.61
C ALA A 265 8.98 -12.57 7.30
N ARG A 266 10.06 -13.29 6.97
CA ARG A 266 11.36 -12.67 6.62
C ARG A 266 11.25 -11.83 5.35
N HIS A 267 10.56 -12.35 4.33
CA HIS A 267 10.35 -11.62 3.08
C HIS A 267 9.44 -10.39 3.28
N LYS A 268 8.36 -10.52 4.07
CA LYS A 268 7.49 -9.39 4.44
C LYS A 268 8.29 -8.26 5.09
N LEU A 269 9.19 -8.61 6.01
CA LEU A 269 10.09 -7.65 6.65
C LEU A 269 11.04 -6.99 5.65
N GLU A 270 11.63 -7.76 4.73
CA GLU A 270 12.57 -7.26 3.73
C GLU A 270 11.91 -6.31 2.71
N VAL A 271 10.71 -6.64 2.22
CA VAL A 271 9.92 -5.75 1.36
C VAL A 271 9.63 -4.43 2.07
N LYS A 272 9.12 -4.49 3.31
CA LYS A 272 8.83 -3.28 4.11
C LYS A 272 10.09 -2.46 4.39
N ARG A 273 11.24 -3.10 4.63
CA ARG A 273 12.54 -2.40 4.78
C ARG A 273 12.94 -1.67 3.51
N ASN A 274 12.77 -2.29 2.34
CA ASN A 274 13.08 -1.67 1.06
C ASN A 274 12.19 -0.45 0.78
N GLU A 275 10.88 -0.58 1.00
CA GLU A 275 9.93 0.54 0.87
C GLU A 275 10.25 1.68 1.83
N THR A 276 10.54 1.34 3.10
CA THR A 276 10.89 2.35 4.10
C THR A 276 12.22 3.03 3.77
N TRP A 277 13.22 2.28 3.31
CA TRP A 277 14.49 2.83 2.86
C TRP A 277 14.30 3.76 1.66
N ALA A 278 13.48 3.38 0.68
CA ALA A 278 13.19 4.25 -0.46
C ALA A 278 12.61 5.61 0.00
N ALA A 279 11.70 5.59 0.98
CA ALA A 279 11.10 6.81 1.53
C ALA A 279 12.03 7.63 2.44
N GLU A 280 13.03 7.03 3.08
CA GLU A 280 13.79 7.65 4.17
C GLU A 280 15.29 7.82 3.88
N SER A 281 15.78 7.23 2.79
CA SER A 281 17.19 7.30 2.36
C SER A 281 17.70 8.73 2.15
N TRP A 282 16.81 9.69 1.84
CA TRP A 282 17.13 11.11 1.70
C TRP A 282 17.82 11.69 2.95
N LYS A 283 17.58 11.13 4.14
CA LYS A 283 18.22 11.54 5.39
C LYS A 283 19.73 11.29 5.34
N PHE A 284 20.16 10.21 4.70
CA PHE A 284 21.53 9.72 4.69
C PHE A 284 22.32 10.16 3.46
N VAL A 285 21.92 11.27 2.83
CA VAL A 285 22.64 11.84 1.69
C VAL A 285 23.82 12.68 2.18
N LYS A 286 24.96 12.55 1.51
CA LYS A 286 26.15 13.35 1.78
C LYS A 286 25.83 14.85 1.86
N GLY A 287 26.30 15.48 2.93
CA GLY A 287 26.07 16.90 3.24
C GLY A 287 24.99 17.14 4.29
N ASN A 288 24.14 16.15 4.60
CA ASN A 288 23.18 16.27 5.69
C ASN A 288 23.88 16.16 7.05
N THR A 289 23.38 16.93 8.02
CA THR A 289 23.74 16.77 9.44
C THR A 289 22.63 16.02 10.19
N LEU A 290 23.01 14.98 10.92
CA LEU A 290 22.14 14.06 11.62
C LEU A 290 22.35 14.10 13.14
N GLN A 291 21.31 13.71 13.86
CA GLN A 291 21.38 13.29 15.26
C GLN A 291 20.69 11.93 15.40
N PHE A 292 21.28 11.04 16.20
CA PHE A 292 20.74 9.71 16.46
C PHE A 292 20.15 9.68 17.87
N TYR A 293 18.84 9.47 17.99
CA TYR A 293 18.14 9.33 19.26
C TYR A 293 17.90 7.86 19.55
N ASN A 294 18.42 7.35 20.67
CA ASN A 294 18.27 5.94 21.03
C ASN A 294 16.97 5.73 21.81
N ARG A 295 16.14 4.77 21.37
CA ARG A 295 14.81 4.55 21.96
C ARG A 295 14.84 3.98 23.37
N LEU A 296 15.87 3.21 23.72
CA LEU A 296 16.01 2.63 25.06
C LEU A 296 16.35 3.69 26.12
N THR A 297 17.34 4.52 25.82
CA THR A 297 17.89 5.51 26.78
C THR A 297 17.10 6.82 26.80
N GLY A 298 16.41 7.15 25.72
CA GLY A 298 15.76 8.45 25.54
C GLY A 298 16.76 9.61 25.33
N GLY A 299 18.02 9.30 25.01
CA GLY A 299 19.07 10.27 24.78
C GLY A 299 19.61 10.24 23.35
N PHE A 300 20.39 11.28 23.01
CA PHE A 300 21.09 11.38 21.74
C PHE A 300 22.50 10.79 21.84
N VAL A 301 22.93 10.12 20.78
CA VAL A 301 24.31 9.63 20.65
C VAL A 301 25.27 10.82 20.65
N ARG A 302 26.35 10.72 21.43
CA ARG A 302 27.43 11.71 21.50
C ARG A 302 28.77 11.05 21.26
N LEU A 303 29.63 11.74 20.51
CA LEU A 303 31.03 11.37 20.35
C LEU A 303 31.92 12.39 21.08
N HIS A 304 32.63 11.94 22.10
CA HIS A 304 33.46 12.78 22.96
C HIS A 304 34.88 12.97 22.39
N PRO A 305 35.60 14.03 22.81
CA PRO A 305 36.98 14.28 22.35
C PRO A 305 37.98 13.16 22.64
N ASP A 306 37.73 12.33 23.64
CA ASP A 306 38.56 11.17 24.00
C ASP A 306 38.26 9.92 23.13
N GLY A 307 37.33 10.03 22.17
CA GLY A 307 36.90 8.94 21.30
C GLY A 307 35.81 8.06 21.89
N THR A 308 35.36 8.31 23.12
CA THR A 308 34.26 7.53 23.72
C THR A 308 32.89 7.96 23.19
N VAL A 309 31.94 7.03 23.22
CA VAL A 309 30.57 7.23 22.73
C VAL A 309 29.56 6.86 23.82
N ASP A 310 28.51 7.67 23.97
CA ASP A 310 27.35 7.36 24.81
C ASP A 310 26.05 7.74 24.10
N ALA A 311 24.91 7.36 24.69
CA ALA A 311 23.58 7.71 24.20
C ALA A 311 22.73 8.45 25.24
N VAL A 312 23.33 9.30 26.08
CA VAL A 312 22.59 10.07 27.11
C VAL A 312 22.53 11.57 26.81
N GLY A 313 22.87 11.96 25.58
CA GLY A 313 22.93 13.35 25.14
C GLY A 313 21.59 14.06 25.09
N LYS A 314 21.62 15.37 25.28
CA LYS A 314 20.50 16.27 25.03
C LYS A 314 20.50 16.71 23.56
N LYS A 315 19.33 17.07 23.06
CA LYS A 315 19.16 17.56 21.68
C LYS A 315 20.08 18.73 21.30
N THR A 316 20.44 19.57 22.27
CA THR A 316 21.29 20.76 22.08
C THR A 316 22.79 20.47 22.18
N ASP A 317 23.20 19.24 22.48
CA ASP A 317 24.60 18.89 22.65
C ASP A 317 25.33 18.92 21.30
N LYS A 318 26.38 19.75 21.21
CA LYS A 318 27.19 19.92 20.00
C LYS A 318 27.92 18.65 19.56
N TYR A 319 28.26 17.78 20.51
CA TYR A 319 28.92 16.48 20.27
C TYR A 319 27.97 15.39 19.73
N GLY A 320 26.67 15.65 19.67
CA GLY A 320 25.68 14.72 19.11
C GLY A 320 25.27 15.01 17.66
N LEU A 321 26.07 15.82 16.95
CA LEU A 321 25.83 16.20 15.55
C LEU A 321 26.82 15.49 14.64
N PHE A 322 26.30 14.78 13.64
CA PHE A 322 27.10 14.00 12.71
C PHE A 322 26.80 14.37 11.27
N ASP A 323 27.80 14.79 10.51
CA ASP A 323 27.68 15.05 9.09
C ASP A 323 27.87 13.75 8.31
N VAL A 324 26.98 13.50 7.34
CA VAL A 324 27.15 12.42 6.37
C VAL A 324 28.18 12.86 5.35
N ILE A 325 29.38 12.28 5.40
CA ILE A 325 30.49 12.66 4.51
C ILE A 325 30.64 11.73 3.29
N PHE A 326 30.04 10.54 3.38
CA PHE A 326 30.01 9.52 2.35
C PHE A 326 28.70 8.74 2.44
N ASN A 327 28.12 8.39 1.28
CA ASN A 327 27.05 7.42 1.18
C ASN A 327 27.11 6.67 -0.15
N LYS A 328 27.01 5.34 -0.13
CA LYS A 328 26.84 4.47 -1.31
C LYS A 328 25.78 3.41 -1.00
N GLY A 329 24.60 3.55 -1.60
CA GLY A 329 23.44 2.78 -1.17
C GLY A 329 23.12 3.08 0.29
N ASN A 330 23.05 2.06 1.13
CA ASN A 330 22.83 2.20 2.57
C ASN A 330 24.11 2.21 3.41
N ILE A 331 25.30 2.22 2.79
CA ILE A 331 26.57 2.35 3.50
C ILE A 331 26.92 3.83 3.63
N CYS A 332 27.17 4.30 4.85
CA CYS A 332 27.41 5.69 5.18
C CYS A 332 28.62 5.87 6.11
N ILE A 333 29.21 7.06 6.11
CA ILE A 333 30.19 7.47 7.14
C ILE A 333 29.65 8.72 7.85
N PHE A 334 29.59 8.65 9.19
CA PHE A 334 29.06 9.70 10.05
C PHE A 334 30.20 10.40 10.79
N GLN A 335 30.63 11.56 10.28
CA GLN A 335 31.70 12.36 10.88
C GLN A 335 31.14 13.32 11.92
N SER A 336 31.81 13.49 13.06
CA SER A 336 31.39 14.50 14.04
C SER A 336 31.51 15.91 13.47
N GLN A 337 30.45 16.70 13.62
CA GLN A 337 30.42 18.10 13.17
C GLN A 337 31.39 18.97 13.98
N GLU A 338 31.51 18.69 15.29
CA GLU A 338 32.41 19.39 16.21
C GLU A 338 33.84 18.84 16.11
N LEU A 339 33.99 17.51 16.06
CA LEU A 339 35.28 16.82 16.03
C LEU A 339 35.54 16.29 14.62
N ARG A 340 35.85 17.20 13.68
CA ARG A 340 36.01 16.90 12.23
C ARG A 340 37.03 15.82 11.89
N HIS A 341 37.95 15.51 12.80
CA HIS A 341 38.94 14.46 12.62
C HIS A 341 38.43 13.07 13.06
N LEU A 342 37.23 12.98 13.67
CA LEU A 342 36.64 11.73 14.15
C LEU A 342 35.30 11.42 13.48
N SER A 343 35.10 10.15 13.19
CA SER A 343 33.84 9.55 12.73
C SER A 343 33.38 8.48 13.70
N LEU A 344 32.06 8.32 13.81
CA LEU A 344 31.47 7.20 14.54
C LEU A 344 31.83 5.90 13.80
N ALA A 345 32.40 4.93 14.53
CA ALA A 345 32.93 3.70 13.97
C ALA A 345 32.68 2.49 14.89
N LEU A 346 32.84 1.30 14.32
CA LEU A 346 32.92 0.03 15.04
C LEU A 346 34.32 -0.55 14.77
N ASP A 347 35.05 -0.90 15.83
CA ASP A 347 36.32 -1.61 15.67
C ASP A 347 36.12 -3.09 15.28
N ASP A 348 37.22 -3.81 15.08
CA ASP A 348 37.19 -5.21 14.66
C ASP A 348 36.55 -6.13 15.72
N ASP A 349 36.57 -5.71 17.00
CA ASP A 349 35.97 -6.40 18.14
C ASP A 349 34.50 -5.98 18.37
N GLY A 350 33.95 -5.08 17.54
CA GLY A 350 32.57 -4.61 17.61
C GLY A 350 32.31 -3.51 18.64
N SER A 351 33.35 -2.88 19.20
CA SER A 351 33.22 -1.75 20.12
C SER A 351 32.95 -0.44 19.35
N VAL A 352 31.96 0.31 19.82
CA VAL A 352 31.59 1.62 19.25
C VAL A 352 32.52 2.70 19.78
N MET A 353 33.19 3.42 18.89
CA MET A 353 34.12 4.50 19.25
C MET A 353 34.26 5.57 18.15
N GLY A 354 34.97 6.65 18.46
CA GLY A 354 35.44 7.62 17.48
C GLY A 354 36.75 7.17 16.84
N MET A 355 36.80 7.13 15.51
CA MET A 355 38.01 6.83 14.75
C MET A 355 38.32 7.91 13.72
N ALA A 356 39.60 8.05 13.37
CA ALA A 356 39.99 8.91 12.27
C ALA A 356 39.32 8.46 10.96
N GLY A 357 38.71 9.40 10.24
CA GLY A 357 37.97 9.10 9.01
C GLY A 357 38.87 8.56 7.89
N GLY A 358 38.34 7.63 7.08
CA GLY A 358 39.01 7.13 5.86
C GLY A 358 39.35 5.63 5.83
N GLY A 359 39.10 4.89 6.92
CA GLY A 359 39.24 3.43 6.97
C GLY A 359 37.90 2.69 6.84
N THR A 360 37.94 1.41 6.44
CA THR A 360 36.77 0.54 6.27
C THR A 360 35.97 0.31 7.56
N SER A 361 36.58 0.49 8.74
CA SER A 361 35.92 0.42 10.06
C SER A 361 34.95 1.58 10.34
N THR A 362 35.07 2.68 9.59
CA THR A 362 34.17 3.85 9.70
C THR A 362 32.92 3.74 8.82
N GLU A 363 32.88 2.74 7.93
CA GLU A 363 31.74 2.48 7.08
C GLU A 363 30.64 1.73 7.84
N MET A 364 29.46 2.34 7.93
CA MET A 364 28.30 1.77 8.58
C MET A 364 27.21 1.44 7.58
N ARG A 365 26.69 0.22 7.64
CA ARG A 365 25.48 -0.20 6.93
C ARG A 365 24.26 0.24 7.73
N VAL A 366 23.44 1.10 7.14
CA VAL A 366 22.17 1.54 7.71
C VAL A 366 21.07 0.55 7.33
N LEU A 367 20.49 -0.13 8.31
CA LEU A 367 19.30 -0.96 8.11
C LEU A 367 18.08 -0.24 8.68
N TYR A 368 17.35 0.45 7.80
CA TYR A 368 16.17 1.20 8.19
C TYR A 368 14.95 0.29 8.32
N GLN A 369 14.29 0.34 9.46
CA GLN A 369 13.23 -0.57 9.87
C GLN A 369 11.84 -0.01 9.57
N PRO A 370 10.80 -0.86 9.41
CA PRO A 370 9.42 -0.42 9.16
C PRO A 370 8.84 0.50 10.24
N ASN A 371 9.34 0.40 11.48
CA ASN A 371 8.99 1.30 12.58
C ASN A 371 9.70 2.67 12.51
N ARG A 372 10.35 2.98 11.38
CA ARG A 372 11.11 4.21 11.10
C ARG A 372 12.33 4.46 12.00
N CYS A 373 12.90 3.39 12.57
CA CYS A 373 14.21 3.44 13.22
C CYS A 373 15.31 2.96 12.28
N ALA A 374 16.53 3.45 12.48
CA ALA A 374 17.73 2.92 11.86
C ALA A 374 18.45 1.99 12.82
N LEU A 375 18.94 0.87 12.29
CA LEU A 375 20.03 0.11 12.92
C LEU A 375 21.34 0.50 12.20
N LEU A 376 22.41 0.66 12.96
CA LEU A 376 23.72 0.99 12.44
C LEU A 376 24.63 -0.23 12.63
N GLU A 377 24.96 -0.91 11.53
CA GLU A 377 25.81 -2.10 11.54
C GLU A 377 27.17 -1.81 10.91
N SER A 378 28.19 -2.58 11.28
CA SER A 378 29.49 -2.53 10.60
C SER A 378 29.35 -3.00 9.15
N ALA A 379 29.88 -2.23 8.20
CA ALA A 379 29.98 -2.69 6.81
C ALA A 379 31.06 -3.78 6.66
N LEU A 380 32.10 -3.71 7.51
CA LEU A 380 33.26 -4.61 7.52
C LEU A 380 32.96 -5.96 8.19
N VAL A 381 32.30 -5.95 9.35
CA VAL A 381 32.04 -7.16 10.15
C VAL A 381 30.53 -7.39 10.33
N PRO A 382 29.93 -8.32 9.58
CA PRO A 382 28.50 -8.63 9.70
C PRO A 382 28.11 -9.06 11.13
N GLY A 383 27.01 -8.53 11.64
CA GLY A 383 26.49 -8.84 12.98
C GLY A 383 26.95 -7.87 14.07
N HIS A 384 28.01 -7.09 13.87
CA HIS A 384 28.34 -6.00 14.79
C HIS A 384 27.47 -4.78 14.52
N ALA A 385 26.89 -4.23 15.59
CA ALA A 385 25.99 -3.09 15.53
C ALA A 385 26.28 -2.10 16.66
N VAL A 386 25.83 -0.86 16.48
CA VAL A 386 25.85 0.15 17.53
C VAL A 386 24.76 -0.16 18.55
N ILE A 387 25.15 -0.52 19.77
CA ILE A 387 24.23 -0.95 20.84
C ILE A 387 24.57 -0.21 22.13
N PHE A 388 23.53 0.28 22.81
CA PHE A 388 23.65 0.92 24.11
C PHE A 388 22.83 0.18 25.17
N ASP A 389 23.36 0.12 26.39
CA ASP A 389 22.61 -0.34 27.55
C ASP A 389 21.62 0.74 28.05
N ARG A 390 20.82 0.42 29.07
CA ARG A 390 19.85 1.36 29.67
C ARG A 390 20.48 2.62 30.29
N HIS A 391 21.79 2.58 30.57
CA HIS A 391 22.56 3.71 31.09
C HIS A 391 23.24 4.51 29.97
N GLY A 392 23.05 4.10 28.72
CA GLY A 392 23.60 4.73 27.52
C GLY A 392 25.07 4.45 27.29
N LYS A 393 25.62 3.40 27.90
CA LYS A 393 26.99 2.93 27.65
C LYS A 393 27.00 1.92 26.50
N VAL A 394 28.05 1.96 25.69
CA VAL A 394 28.31 0.98 24.62
C VAL A 394 28.37 -0.44 25.20
N THR A 395 27.72 -1.39 24.52
CA THR A 395 27.66 -2.80 24.95
C THR A 395 27.57 -3.76 23.75
N SER A 396 27.63 -5.07 24.02
CA SER A 396 27.47 -6.13 23.02
C SER A 396 26.06 -6.72 23.02
N GLU A 397 25.68 -7.38 21.93
CA GLU A 397 24.34 -7.98 21.78
C GLU A 397 24.06 -9.07 22.83
N SER A 398 25.08 -9.83 23.25
CA SER A 398 24.96 -10.87 24.28
C SER A 398 24.68 -10.35 25.70
N SER A 399 24.95 -9.07 25.95
CA SER A 399 24.82 -8.44 27.27
C SER A 399 23.57 -7.56 27.41
N ALA A 400 22.88 -7.27 26.30
CA ALA A 400 21.71 -6.40 26.28
C ALA A 400 20.44 -7.20 26.57
N GLY A 401 20.01 -7.25 27.84
CA GLY A 401 18.74 -7.89 28.25
C GLY A 401 17.45 -7.29 27.66
N TYR A 402 17.55 -6.26 26.81
CA TYR A 402 16.47 -5.57 26.08
C TYR A 402 16.85 -5.51 24.59
N ALA A 403 16.73 -6.65 23.89
CA ALA A 403 17.41 -6.88 22.61
C ALA A 403 16.99 -5.96 21.45
N ASP A 404 15.76 -5.44 21.43
CA ASP A 404 15.27 -4.69 20.26
C ASP A 404 15.48 -3.17 20.38
N LEU A 405 15.20 -2.56 21.54
CA LEU A 405 15.25 -1.09 21.70
C LEU A 405 16.68 -0.52 21.83
N SER A 406 17.64 -1.34 22.29
CA SER A 406 19.03 -0.95 22.54
C SER A 406 19.79 -0.51 21.29
N LYS A 407 19.38 -1.04 20.12
CA LYS A 407 19.97 -0.81 18.80
C LYS A 407 19.11 0.05 17.87
N GLU A 408 17.95 0.51 18.34
CA GLU A 408 17.03 1.32 17.54
C GLU A 408 17.29 2.82 17.69
N PHE A 409 17.61 3.46 16.56
CA PHE A 409 17.87 4.89 16.49
C PHE A 409 16.83 5.63 15.65
N VAL A 410 16.15 6.60 16.25
CA VAL A 410 15.37 7.59 15.50
C VAL A 410 16.32 8.65 14.97
N VAL A 411 16.31 8.85 13.65
CA VAL A 411 17.26 9.73 12.96
C VAL A 411 16.63 11.09 12.68
N PHE A 412 17.24 12.15 13.21
CA PHE A 412 16.81 13.53 13.00
C PHE A 412 17.76 14.26 12.07
N VAL A 413 17.23 14.87 11.01
CA VAL A 413 17.99 15.76 10.13
C VAL A 413 17.92 17.19 10.67
N LYS A 414 19.06 17.88 10.72
CA LYS A 414 19.12 19.31 11.07
C LYS A 414 18.61 20.15 9.90
N GLY A 415 17.94 21.26 10.19
CA GLY A 415 17.56 22.23 9.16
C GLY A 415 16.27 21.93 8.36
N VAL A 416 15.48 20.94 8.78
CA VAL A 416 14.22 20.55 8.08
C VAL A 416 13.24 21.72 7.90
N PHE A 417 13.09 22.57 8.93
CA PHE A 417 12.16 23.70 8.93
C PHE A 417 12.89 25.06 8.92
N LEU A 418 13.96 25.17 8.13
CA LEU A 418 14.58 26.46 7.84
C LEU A 418 13.66 27.31 6.98
N HIS A 419 13.85 28.63 7.04
CA HIS A 419 13.05 29.54 6.20
C HIS A 419 13.33 29.26 4.72
N SER A 420 12.29 29.28 3.89
CA SER A 420 12.32 28.91 2.47
C SER A 420 12.69 27.45 2.18
N ALA A 421 12.74 26.56 3.19
CA ALA A 421 12.86 25.14 2.93
C ALA A 421 11.61 24.64 2.18
N VAL A 422 11.78 23.68 1.27
CA VAL A 422 10.67 22.98 0.62
C VAL A 422 10.59 21.58 1.20
N VAL A 423 9.44 21.24 1.78
CA VAL A 423 9.22 19.98 2.48
C VAL A 423 7.97 19.27 1.99
N LEU A 424 7.99 17.95 2.10
CA LEU A 424 6.80 17.10 2.13
C LEU A 424 6.45 16.85 3.59
N LEU A 425 5.15 16.84 3.89
CA LEU A 425 4.62 16.34 5.18
C LEU A 425 4.02 14.96 4.92
N ALA A 426 4.85 13.92 4.91
CA ALA A 426 4.40 12.57 4.60
C ALA A 426 3.49 12.04 5.71
N THR A 427 2.45 11.32 5.33
CA THR A 427 1.45 10.72 6.22
C THR A 427 1.61 9.18 6.27
N SER A 428 2.27 8.62 5.26
CA SER A 428 2.70 7.22 5.16
C SER A 428 4.04 7.11 4.41
N LEU A 429 4.40 5.96 3.85
CA LEU A 429 5.59 5.81 3.00
C LEU A 429 5.37 6.30 1.55
N CYS A 430 4.11 6.46 1.13
CA CYS A 430 3.74 6.83 -0.24
C CYS A 430 2.68 7.94 -0.32
N GLN A 431 2.18 8.42 0.82
CA GLN A 431 1.20 9.51 0.90
C GLN A 431 1.76 10.70 1.68
N ALA A 432 1.24 11.88 1.38
CA ALA A 432 1.58 13.14 2.03
C ALA A 432 0.37 14.09 2.09
N LEU A 433 0.48 15.06 3.01
CA LEU A 433 -0.45 16.18 3.08
C LEU A 433 -0.35 17.02 1.80
N CYS A 434 -1.48 17.18 1.12
CA CYS A 434 -1.59 17.84 -0.17
C CYS A 434 -2.80 18.79 -0.17
N LEU A 435 -2.60 19.97 -0.76
CA LEU A 435 -3.68 20.91 -1.06
C LEU A 435 -4.41 20.48 -2.34
N GLN A 436 -5.73 20.41 -2.27
CA GLN A 436 -6.60 20.12 -3.39
C GLN A 436 -7.05 21.39 -4.12
N PRO A 437 -7.48 21.30 -5.39
CA PRO A 437 -7.92 22.45 -6.18
C PRO A 437 -9.10 23.23 -5.57
N ASP A 438 -9.95 22.56 -4.78
CA ASP A 438 -11.08 23.15 -4.07
C ASP A 438 -10.67 23.88 -2.77
N GLY A 439 -9.38 23.88 -2.42
CA GLY A 439 -8.84 24.49 -1.22
C GLY A 439 -8.78 23.58 0.00
N SER A 440 -9.37 22.38 -0.06
CA SER A 440 -9.28 21.38 1.02
C SER A 440 -7.87 20.80 1.11
N CYS A 441 -7.51 20.27 2.29
CA CYS A 441 -6.27 19.55 2.49
C CYS A 441 -6.57 18.07 2.73
N THR A 442 -5.76 17.19 2.15
CA THR A 442 -5.88 15.74 2.36
C THR A 442 -4.53 15.10 2.59
N GLY A 443 -4.50 14.10 3.46
CA GLY A 443 -3.33 13.29 3.75
C GLY A 443 -3.07 12.17 2.75
N VAL A 444 -3.88 12.00 1.70
CA VAL A 444 -3.73 10.90 0.71
C VAL A 444 -2.93 11.29 -0.53
N GLY A 445 -2.39 12.51 -0.59
CA GLY A 445 -1.71 13.01 -1.78
C GLY A 445 -0.45 12.22 -2.11
N LYS A 446 -0.19 11.98 -3.41
CA LYS A 446 1.06 11.34 -3.88
C LYS A 446 2.29 12.16 -3.49
N LEU A 447 3.43 11.50 -3.30
CA LEU A 447 4.73 12.15 -3.10
C LEU A 447 5.19 12.86 -4.39
N SER A 448 4.69 14.07 -4.61
CA SER A 448 4.90 14.86 -5.83
C SER A 448 4.95 16.35 -5.52
N GLU A 449 5.28 17.17 -6.52
CA GLU A 449 5.34 18.63 -6.38
C GLU A 449 4.03 19.27 -5.89
N LYS A 450 2.89 18.61 -6.12
CA LYS A 450 1.57 19.05 -5.63
C LYS A 450 1.48 19.02 -4.09
N SER A 451 2.27 18.18 -3.45
CA SER A 451 2.30 17.99 -2.00
C SER A 451 3.44 18.77 -1.34
N TYR A 452 4.17 19.61 -2.09
CA TYR A 452 5.31 20.37 -1.56
C TYR A 452 4.84 21.64 -0.87
N TRP A 453 5.42 21.87 0.31
CA TRP A 453 5.16 23.03 1.15
C TRP A 453 6.43 23.84 1.34
N ARG A 454 6.39 25.12 1.03
CA ARG A 454 7.43 26.08 1.40
C ARG A 454 7.24 26.48 2.87
N VAL A 455 8.30 26.31 3.64
CA VAL A 455 8.34 26.67 5.06
C VAL A 455 8.66 28.14 5.23
N HIS A 456 7.78 28.85 5.90
CA HIS A 456 8.00 30.22 6.35
C HIS A 456 8.22 30.21 7.87
N LYS A 457 9.48 30.20 8.29
CA LYS A 457 9.83 30.24 9.71
C LYS A 457 9.55 31.62 10.30
N ILE A 458 8.71 31.67 11.34
CA ILE A 458 8.33 32.90 12.04
C ILE A 458 9.28 33.15 13.21
N THR A 459 9.35 32.19 14.12
CA THR A 459 10.28 32.20 15.27
C THR A 459 10.78 30.77 15.54
N SER A 460 11.53 30.57 16.62
CA SER A 460 11.99 29.24 17.00
C SER A 460 10.80 28.30 17.26
N GLY A 461 10.66 27.27 16.43
CA GLY A 461 9.62 26.25 16.56
C GLY A 461 8.23 26.63 16.01
N ILE A 462 8.06 27.81 15.41
CA ILE A 462 6.80 28.25 14.79
C ILE A 462 7.02 28.51 13.31
N CYS A 463 6.20 27.89 12.46
CA CYS A 463 6.28 27.98 11.00
C CYS A 463 4.89 28.12 10.37
N MET A 464 4.85 28.67 9.15
CA MET A 464 3.74 28.51 8.22
C MET A 464 4.17 27.63 7.05
N PHE A 465 3.18 27.04 6.37
CA PHE A 465 3.39 26.14 5.24
C PHE A 465 2.61 26.68 4.05
N GLU A 466 3.31 27.20 3.04
CA GLU A 466 2.73 27.70 1.79
C GLU A 466 2.77 26.60 0.73
N SER A 467 1.70 26.40 -0.02
CA SER A 467 1.71 25.46 -1.14
C SER A 467 2.69 25.92 -2.23
N MET A 468 3.56 25.02 -2.69
CA MET A 468 4.45 25.30 -3.83
C MET A 468 3.69 25.40 -5.15
N ARG A 469 2.54 24.73 -5.25
CA ARG A 469 1.70 24.73 -6.45
C ARG A 469 0.78 25.95 -6.51
N ASN A 470 0.26 26.36 -5.36
CA ASN A 470 -0.68 27.46 -5.24
C ASN A 470 -0.04 28.56 -4.39
N ALA A 471 0.59 29.53 -5.06
CA ALA A 471 1.24 30.63 -4.38
C ALA A 471 0.25 31.40 -3.48
N ARG A 472 0.73 31.86 -2.32
CA ARG A 472 -0.06 32.59 -1.30
C ARG A 472 -1.18 31.79 -0.63
N MET A 473 -1.25 30.48 -0.85
CA MET A 473 -2.18 29.58 -0.18
C MET A 473 -1.44 28.83 0.93
N PHE A 474 -1.84 29.09 2.18
CA PHE A 474 -1.21 28.53 3.36
C PHE A 474 -2.11 27.51 4.06
N LEU A 475 -1.50 26.47 4.61
CA LEU A 475 -2.17 25.60 5.57
C LEU A 475 -2.70 26.44 6.74
N ARG A 476 -3.93 26.18 7.16
CA ARG A 476 -4.61 26.97 8.19
C ARG A 476 -5.52 26.09 9.05
N ILE A 477 -5.71 26.49 10.31
CA ILE A 477 -6.85 26.04 11.13
C ILE A 477 -7.71 27.26 11.47
N LYS A 478 -8.95 27.28 10.99
CA LYS A 478 -9.89 28.39 11.23
C LYS A 478 -11.34 27.91 11.14
N ASP A 479 -12.20 28.42 12.01
CA ASP A 479 -13.65 28.17 12.01
C ASP A 479 -14.02 26.67 11.92
N GLY A 480 -13.29 25.83 12.67
CA GLY A 480 -13.49 24.38 12.69
C GLY A 480 -12.99 23.62 11.46
N ARG A 481 -12.25 24.26 10.56
CA ARG A 481 -11.70 23.65 9.35
C ARG A 481 -10.18 23.63 9.37
N CYS A 482 -9.60 22.63 8.70
CA CYS A 482 -8.19 22.60 8.34
C CYS A 482 -8.07 22.54 6.82
N ASP A 483 -7.60 23.63 6.22
CA ASP A 483 -7.60 23.83 4.77
C ASP A 483 -6.34 24.57 4.32
N GLY A 484 -6.16 24.70 3.00
CA GLY A 484 -5.01 25.40 2.41
C GLY A 484 -5.34 26.80 1.92
N ILE A 485 -6.50 27.38 2.27
CA ILE A 485 -6.93 28.71 1.80
C ILE A 485 -6.45 29.85 2.73
N GLY A 486 -5.47 29.58 3.59
CA GLY A 486 -4.86 30.56 4.46
C GLY A 486 -4.10 31.63 3.68
N THR A 487 -4.03 32.83 4.24
CA THR A 487 -3.38 34.00 3.63
C THR A 487 -2.09 34.41 4.37
N GLY A 488 -1.62 33.57 5.30
CA GLY A 488 -0.43 33.84 6.12
C GLY A 488 -0.71 34.63 7.40
N ASP A 489 -1.97 34.67 7.85
CA ASP A 489 -2.35 35.26 9.14
C ASP A 489 -2.05 34.31 10.33
N THR A 490 -2.44 34.71 11.53
CA THR A 490 -2.17 33.93 12.76
C THR A 490 -2.87 32.57 12.79
N ASP A 491 -3.93 32.38 11.99
CA ASP A 491 -4.57 31.07 11.80
C ASP A 491 -3.65 30.08 11.04
N CYS A 492 -2.64 30.58 10.32
CA CYS A 492 -1.66 29.80 9.55
C CYS A 492 -0.39 29.45 10.35
N HIS A 493 -0.31 29.91 11.61
CA HIS A 493 0.88 29.72 12.46
C HIS A 493 0.79 28.38 13.20
N PHE A 494 1.77 27.50 12.96
CA PHE A 494 1.85 26.20 13.63
C PHE A 494 3.10 26.06 14.47
N LYS A 495 2.91 25.63 15.72
CA LYS A 495 3.99 25.18 16.60
C LYS A 495 4.36 23.74 16.25
N ILE A 496 5.62 23.53 15.88
CA ILE A 496 6.13 22.21 15.51
C ILE A 496 6.43 21.40 16.78
N LYS A 497 5.60 20.42 17.08
CA LYS A 497 5.84 19.43 18.14
C LYS A 497 6.61 18.25 17.56
N LYS A 498 7.77 17.94 18.15
CA LYS A 498 8.55 16.75 17.75
C LYS A 498 8.17 15.59 18.66
N ASN A 499 7.69 14.49 18.07
CA ASN A 499 7.39 13.26 18.78
C ASN A 499 8.58 12.32 18.61
N LEU A 500 9.51 12.35 19.56
CA LEU A 500 10.82 11.72 19.38
C LEU A 500 10.73 10.19 19.22
N GLU A 501 9.86 9.54 19.99
CA GLU A 501 9.69 8.09 19.98
C GLU A 501 9.12 7.55 18.66
N ASN A 502 8.31 8.35 17.98
CA ASN A 502 7.59 7.96 16.76
C ASN A 502 8.24 8.51 15.48
N ALA A 503 9.41 9.16 15.58
CA ALA A 503 10.11 9.77 14.45
C ALA A 503 9.27 10.78 13.63
N CYS A 504 8.28 11.42 14.25
CA CYS A 504 7.31 12.27 13.55
C CYS A 504 7.18 13.65 14.20
N ILE A 505 6.39 14.51 13.55
CA ILE A 505 5.98 15.80 14.08
C ILE A 505 4.46 15.92 14.12
N SER A 506 3.97 16.86 14.91
CA SER A 506 2.58 17.32 14.90
C SER A 506 2.55 18.84 14.81
N LEU A 507 1.53 19.35 14.13
CA LEU A 507 1.33 20.77 13.87
C LEU A 507 0.24 21.31 14.79
N GLU A 508 0.62 21.95 15.89
CA GLU A 508 -0.33 22.58 16.84
C GLU A 508 -0.65 24.01 16.39
N SER A 509 -1.93 24.37 16.36
CA SER A 509 -2.35 25.76 16.09
C SER A 509 -1.83 26.70 17.18
N VAL A 510 -1.20 27.80 16.77
CA VAL A 510 -0.79 28.85 17.72
C VAL A 510 -1.99 29.65 18.21
N LYS A 511 -2.98 29.90 17.35
CA LYS A 511 -4.19 30.66 17.69
C LYS A 511 -5.16 29.88 18.57
N SER A 512 -5.21 28.56 18.40
CA SER A 512 -6.06 27.66 19.19
C SER A 512 -5.21 26.51 19.76
N PRO A 513 -4.44 26.78 20.84
CA PRO A 513 -3.61 25.76 21.48
C PRO A 513 -4.40 24.51 21.85
N GLY A 514 -3.80 23.32 21.68
CA GLY A 514 -4.48 22.04 21.85
C GLY A 514 -5.20 21.51 20.61
N LEU A 515 -5.43 22.33 19.57
CA LEU A 515 -5.89 21.87 18.26
C LEU A 515 -4.70 21.60 17.33
N PHE A 516 -4.76 20.48 16.63
CA PHE A 516 -3.74 20.00 15.72
C PHE A 516 -4.30 19.80 14.32
N VAL A 517 -3.43 19.85 13.32
CA VAL A 517 -3.74 19.31 11.99
C VAL A 517 -3.84 17.79 12.13
N GLY A 518 -5.03 17.24 11.91
CA GLY A 518 -5.31 15.81 11.94
C GLY A 518 -5.92 15.31 10.65
N LEU A 519 -5.99 13.99 10.51
CA LEU A 519 -6.57 13.29 9.37
C LEU A 519 -7.71 12.38 9.80
N GLN A 520 -8.83 12.44 9.08
CA GLN A 520 -9.91 11.47 9.18
C GLN A 520 -9.54 10.16 8.46
N PRO A 521 -10.24 9.03 8.71
CA PRO A 521 -9.96 7.75 8.05
C PRO A 521 -9.97 7.80 6.51
N ASP A 522 -10.82 8.66 5.94
CA ASP A 522 -10.88 8.98 4.50
C ASP A 522 -9.71 9.86 4.01
N GLY A 523 -8.85 10.27 4.94
CA GLY A 523 -7.68 11.10 4.72
C GLY A 523 -7.96 12.59 4.60
N GLN A 524 -9.19 13.08 4.82
CA GLN A 524 -9.46 14.52 4.86
C GLN A 524 -8.79 15.17 6.06
N ALA A 525 -8.23 16.37 5.88
CA ALA A 525 -7.61 17.12 6.95
C ALA A 525 -8.65 17.88 7.77
N GLU A 526 -8.51 17.84 9.09
CA GLU A 526 -9.40 18.54 10.01
C GLU A 526 -8.66 18.97 11.29
N PRO A 527 -9.19 19.94 12.04
CA PRO A 527 -8.67 20.27 13.36
C PRO A 527 -9.06 19.18 14.37
N VAL A 528 -8.08 18.59 15.05
CA VAL A 528 -8.33 17.56 16.08
C VAL A 528 -7.66 17.90 17.39
N VAL A 529 -8.26 17.46 18.49
CA VAL A 529 -7.62 17.50 19.82
C VAL A 529 -6.65 16.32 19.93
N TYR A 530 -5.52 16.53 20.59
CA TYR A 530 -4.51 15.47 20.80
C TYR A 530 -5.09 14.29 21.59
N THR A 531 -5.32 13.16 20.91
CA THR A 531 -5.85 11.92 21.51
C THR A 531 -4.77 10.85 21.69
N LYS A 532 -3.47 11.18 21.52
CA LYS A 532 -2.35 10.22 21.38
C LYS A 532 -2.47 9.28 20.16
N ASN A 533 -3.48 9.46 19.32
CA ASN A 533 -3.63 8.69 18.09
C ASN A 533 -2.66 9.18 17.01
N GLY A 534 -2.26 8.30 16.11
CA GLY A 534 -1.30 8.62 15.03
C GLY A 534 -1.87 9.49 13.89
N ASN A 535 -3.10 9.97 14.01
CA ASN A 535 -3.79 10.75 12.96
C ASN A 535 -3.28 12.20 12.81
N ILE A 536 -2.39 12.63 13.69
CA ILE A 536 -1.73 13.95 13.68
C ILE A 536 -0.22 13.84 13.43
N PHE A 537 0.26 12.67 13.03
CA PHE A 537 1.68 12.41 12.82
C PHE A 537 2.04 12.63 11.35
N PHE A 538 2.97 13.56 11.14
CA PHE A 538 3.59 13.81 9.85
C PHE A 538 5.08 13.51 9.90
N TYR A 539 5.60 12.90 8.85
CA TYR A 539 7.00 12.54 8.67
C TYR A 539 7.60 13.51 7.65
N PRO A 540 8.32 14.55 8.11
CA PRO A 540 8.76 15.59 7.21
C PRO A 540 9.94 15.10 6.37
N GLN A 541 9.84 15.29 5.06
CA GLN A 541 10.93 15.05 4.12
C GLN A 541 11.37 16.36 3.49
N VAL A 542 12.68 16.63 3.48
CA VAL A 542 13.23 17.83 2.85
C VAL A 542 13.46 17.56 1.37
N ILE A 543 12.82 18.35 0.51
CA ILE A 543 13.05 18.37 -0.93
C ILE A 543 14.17 19.35 -1.27
N LYS A 544 14.14 20.52 -0.61
CA LYS A 544 15.15 21.56 -0.75
C LYS A 544 15.39 22.22 0.60
N PHE A 545 16.65 22.25 1.05
CA PHE A 545 17.00 22.95 2.28
C PHE A 545 16.80 24.46 2.15
N GLY A 546 16.31 25.04 3.25
CA GLY A 546 16.13 26.49 3.38
C GLY A 546 17.42 27.21 3.75
N ARG A 547 17.30 28.51 4.03
CA ARG A 547 18.40 29.35 4.51
C ARG A 547 18.30 29.53 6.01
N GLU A 548 19.44 29.65 6.68
CA GLU A 548 19.45 30.15 8.05
C GLU A 548 19.05 31.62 8.03
N ASN A 549 18.00 31.99 8.79
CA ASN A 549 17.62 33.40 8.90
C ASN A 549 18.76 34.15 9.60
N PRO A 550 19.28 35.25 9.02
CA PRO A 550 20.07 36.21 9.78
C PRO A 550 19.12 36.84 10.80
N MET A 551 19.13 36.35 12.05
CA MET A 551 18.20 36.82 13.06
C MET A 551 18.69 38.17 13.58
N GLY A 552 18.00 39.25 13.22
CA GLY A 552 18.28 40.58 13.78
C GLY A 552 17.74 41.80 13.03
N MET A 553 16.49 41.83 12.56
CA MET A 553 15.75 43.10 12.42
C MET A 553 14.25 42.86 12.64
N SER A 554 13.70 43.61 13.59
CA SER A 554 12.28 43.79 13.82
C SER A 554 11.59 44.35 12.57
N ALA A 555 10.49 43.73 12.15
CA ALA A 555 9.64 44.28 11.12
C ALA A 555 8.99 45.60 11.62
N THR A 556 9.28 46.69 10.92
CA THR A 556 8.34 47.81 10.78
C THR A 556 8.09 47.98 9.28
N PRO A 557 6.84 48.21 8.82
CA PRO A 557 6.57 48.31 7.40
C PRO A 557 6.88 49.72 6.92
N SER A 558 7.81 49.89 5.97
CA SER A 558 7.92 51.14 5.24
C SER A 558 8.51 50.94 3.85
N GLN A 559 7.68 51.30 2.88
CA GLN A 559 7.98 51.99 1.63
C GLN A 559 8.71 51.21 0.53
N GLU A 560 7.93 51.02 -0.54
CA GLU A 560 8.40 51.03 -1.92
C GLU A 560 9.47 52.10 -2.15
N GLU A 561 10.63 51.69 -2.65
CA GLU A 561 11.48 52.56 -3.46
C GLU A 561 11.92 51.81 -4.73
N LYS A 562 11.47 52.38 -5.85
CA LYS A 562 11.98 52.17 -7.21
C LYS A 562 13.46 52.56 -7.27
N ILE A 563 14.32 51.67 -7.76
CA ILE A 563 15.54 52.02 -8.51
C ILE A 563 15.69 50.93 -9.59
N LEU A 564 15.17 51.19 -10.79
CA LEU A 564 15.90 51.66 -11.98
C LEU A 564 16.76 50.54 -12.60
N GLU A 565 16.21 49.95 -13.65
CA GLU A 565 16.92 49.13 -14.62
C GLU A 565 18.05 49.96 -15.26
N SER A 566 19.26 49.42 -15.23
CA SER A 566 20.33 49.83 -16.12
C SER A 566 21.16 48.61 -16.48
N GLU A 567 20.71 47.85 -17.48
CA GLU A 567 21.63 47.13 -18.35
C GLU A 567 21.45 47.64 -19.77
N SER A 568 22.50 48.31 -20.22
CA SER A 568 22.67 48.88 -21.55
C SER A 568 22.57 47.80 -22.62
N GLN A 569 21.62 48.00 -23.53
CA GLN A 569 21.67 47.47 -24.89
C GLN A 569 22.89 48.07 -25.60
N GLN A 570 23.72 47.20 -26.17
CA GLN A 570 24.72 47.58 -27.17
C GLN A 570 24.13 47.23 -28.55
N GLU A 571 23.38 48.17 -29.12
CA GLU A 571 23.00 48.13 -30.55
C GLU A 571 24.17 48.65 -31.39
N THR A 572 24.50 47.90 -32.44
CA THR A 572 25.37 48.32 -33.56
C THR A 572 24.47 48.85 -34.68
N PRO A 573 24.83 49.93 -35.39
CA PRO A 573 23.92 50.60 -36.34
C PRO A 573 23.89 49.91 -37.73
N PRO A 574 22.79 50.07 -38.51
CA PRO A 574 22.67 49.49 -39.84
C PRO A 574 23.28 50.41 -40.91
N GLY A 575 23.98 49.81 -41.87
CA GLY A 575 24.34 50.41 -43.16
C GLY A 575 23.29 50.06 -44.23
N PRO A 576 23.14 50.88 -45.29
CA PRO A 576 21.98 50.80 -46.18
C PRO A 576 22.17 49.76 -47.30
N GLU A 577 21.11 49.02 -47.64
CA GLU A 577 21.02 48.33 -48.94
C GLU A 577 20.24 49.16 -49.95
N SER A 578 20.86 49.37 -51.11
CA SER A 578 20.23 49.80 -52.35
C SER A 578 20.27 48.63 -53.33
N GLY A 579 19.09 48.22 -53.81
CA GLY A 579 18.86 48.03 -55.24
C GLY A 579 18.90 46.62 -55.83
N LEU A 580 17.70 46.17 -56.23
CA LEU A 580 17.37 45.30 -57.37
C LEU A 580 17.82 43.82 -57.32
N ALA A 581 17.14 42.86 -57.94
CA ALA A 581 15.77 42.64 -58.39
C ALA A 581 15.74 41.20 -58.96
N LEU A 582 14.52 40.66 -59.10
CA LEU A 582 14.05 39.67 -60.07
C LEU A 582 14.00 38.15 -59.73
N LEU A 583 12.75 37.68 -59.84
CA LEU A 583 12.23 36.42 -60.42
C LEU A 583 12.46 35.12 -59.63
N SER A 584 11.59 34.10 -59.64
CA SER A 584 10.15 33.91 -59.87
C SER A 584 9.86 32.41 -59.64
N SER A 585 8.61 32.08 -59.34
CA SER A 585 7.88 30.83 -59.69
C SER A 585 8.31 29.46 -59.12
N ALA A 586 7.48 28.97 -58.20
CA ALA A 586 6.59 27.81 -58.34
C ALA A 586 7.09 26.46 -58.91
N ALA A 587 6.91 25.43 -58.06
CA ALA A 587 6.32 24.10 -58.33
C ALA A 587 6.82 23.22 -59.50
N LYS A 588 7.25 21.98 -59.17
CA LYS A 588 6.63 20.74 -59.71
C LYS A 588 7.18 19.44 -59.12
N ASN A 589 6.27 18.47 -59.14
CA ASN A 589 6.34 17.04 -58.82
C ASN A 589 7.38 16.20 -59.58
N ASN A 590 7.64 15.05 -58.95
CA ASN A 590 7.79 13.67 -59.48
C ASN A 590 9.12 13.11 -60.04
N SER A 591 9.37 11.89 -59.53
CA SER A 591 10.00 10.69 -60.10
C SER A 591 11.51 10.68 -60.37
N LYS A 592 12.25 9.89 -59.59
CA LYS A 592 12.59 8.49 -59.91
C LYS A 592 12.97 7.72 -58.66
#